data_AF-A0A0H5RJ44-F1
#
_entry.id   AF-A0A0H5RJ44-F1
#
_cell.length_a   1.000
_cell.length_b   1.000
_cell.length_c   1.000
_cell.angle_alpha   90.00
_cell.angle_beta   90.00
_cell.angle_gamma   90.00
#
_symmetry.space_group_name_H-M   'P 1'
#
loop_
_entity.id
_entity.type
_entity.pdbx_description
1 polymer ?
#
loop_
_entity_poly.entity_id
_entity_poly.type
_entity_poly.pdbx_seq_one_letter_code
_entity_poly.pdbx_strand_id
1 'polypeptide(L)'
;MTGTKAPGDIITITYVDGNGNRRTLRNVYIPWTFTMTPISNSDVGSVEASSLFLVSRLNCSITASDGTVLSSNANNSAQTAC
;
A
#
# COMPACT_ATOMS: atom_id res chain seq x y z
N MET A 1 -1.16 0.95 4.56
CA MET A 1 0.11 1.68 4.43
C MET A 1 0.31 2.57 5.64
N THR A 2 1.43 2.41 6.34
CA THR A 2 1.80 3.17 7.54
C THR A 2 3.22 3.73 7.39
N GLY A 3 3.64 4.60 8.31
CA GLY A 3 5.00 5.18 8.34
C GLY A 3 5.01 6.69 8.50
N THR A 4 6.11 7.33 8.08
CA THR A 4 6.33 8.78 8.24
C THR A 4 6.53 9.43 6.87
N LYS A 5 5.65 10.39 6.54
CA LYS A 5 5.71 11.17 5.30
C LYS A 5 6.47 12.46 5.56
N ALA A 6 7.54 12.69 4.81
CA ALA A 6 8.29 13.93 4.90
C ALA A 6 7.49 15.11 4.31
N PRO A 7 7.60 16.32 4.87
CA PRO A 7 7.02 17.53 4.28
C PRO A 7 7.49 17.75 2.84
N GLY A 8 6.57 18.09 1.95
CA GLY A 8 6.87 18.33 0.53
C GLY A 8 7.09 17.06 -0.30
N ASP A 9 7.21 15.89 0.31
CA ASP A 9 7.34 14.63 -0.40
C ASP A 9 5.99 14.12 -0.92
N ILE A 10 6.03 13.33 -2.00
CA ILE A 10 4.84 12.79 -2.66
C ILE A 10 4.88 11.27 -2.50
N ILE A 11 3.82 10.71 -1.92
CA ILE A 11 3.65 9.26 -1.84
C ILE A 11 2.73 8.82 -2.97
N THR A 12 3.17 7.83 -3.72
CA THR A 12 2.38 7.16 -4.75
C THR A 12 2.08 5.75 -4.29
N ILE A 13 0.81 5.35 -4.33
CA ILE A 13 0.36 3.99 -4.00
C ILE A 13 -0.23 3.39 -5.26
N THR A 14 0.22 2.20 -5.63
CA THR A 14 -0.37 1.40 -6.70
C THR A 14 -0.89 0.11 -6.12
N TYR A 15 -2.14 -0.25 -6.41
CA TYR A 15 -2.74 -1.50 -5.93
C TYR A 15 -3.59 -2.17 -7.00
N VAL A 16 -3.80 -3.48 -6.87
CA VAL A 16 -4.77 -4.23 -7.69
C VAL A 16 -6.12 -4.25 -6.95
N ASP A 17 -7.19 -3.81 -7.61
CA ASP A 17 -8.55 -3.84 -7.06
C ASP A 17 -9.21 -5.22 -7.19
N GLY A 18 -10.41 -5.36 -6.61
CA GLY A 18 -11.13 -6.64 -6.59
C GLY A 18 -11.52 -7.17 -7.97
N ASN A 19 -11.42 -6.34 -9.02
CA ASN A 19 -11.70 -6.69 -10.41
C ASN A 19 -10.41 -7.04 -11.17
N GLY A 20 -9.25 -7.03 -10.51
CA GLY A 20 -7.94 -7.26 -11.11
C GLY A 20 -7.34 -6.01 -11.78
N ASN A 21 -7.94 -4.82 -11.64
CA ASN A 21 -7.40 -3.62 -12.28
C ASN A 21 -6.36 -2.93 -11.39
N ARG A 22 -5.25 -2.51 -12.00
CA ARG A 22 -4.25 -1.67 -11.32
C ARG A 22 -4.78 -0.24 -11.17
N ARG A 23 -4.78 0.26 -9.94
CA ARG A 23 -5.17 1.62 -9.57
C ARG A 23 -3.96 2.32 -8.97
N THR A 24 -3.69 3.55 -9.40
CA THR A 24 -2.60 4.37 -8.87
C THR A 24 -3.18 5.64 -8.24
N LEU A 25 -2.79 5.89 -7.00
CA LEU A 25 -3.11 7.08 -6.24
C LEU A 25 -1.85 7.88 -6.02
N ARG A 26 -1.90 9.18 -6.31
CA ARG A 26 -0.74 10.09 -6.17
C ARG A 26 -0.99 11.11 -5.09
N ASN A 27 0.09 11.49 -4.40
CA ASN A 27 0.09 12.44 -3.29
C ASN A 27 -0.82 11.99 -2.14
N VAL A 28 -0.71 10.71 -1.79
CA VAL A 28 -1.50 10.11 -0.72
C VAL A 28 -0.96 10.53 0.64
N TYR A 29 -1.87 10.73 1.59
CA TYR A 29 -1.55 10.96 3.00
C TYR A 29 -1.45 9.62 3.74
N ILE A 30 -0.55 9.51 4.71
CA ILE A 30 -0.39 8.30 5.53
C ILE A 30 -0.72 8.60 7.01
N PRO A 31 -1.32 7.67 7.77
CA PRO A 31 -1.64 6.30 7.37
C PRO A 31 -2.76 6.24 6.32
N TRP A 32 -2.62 5.32 5.37
CA TRP A 32 -3.61 5.06 4.33
C TRP A 32 -4.12 3.64 4.46
N THR A 33 -5.44 3.50 4.41
CA THR A 33 -6.14 2.23 4.49
C THR A 33 -7.17 2.17 3.38
N PHE A 34 -7.31 0.99 2.78
CA PHE A 34 -8.33 0.70 1.78
C PHE A 34 -8.87 -0.69 2.02
N THR A 35 -10.19 -0.83 2.00
CA THR A 35 -10.89 -2.09 2.15
C THR A 35 -11.55 -2.44 0.82
N MET A 36 -11.35 -3.65 0.35
CA MET A 36 -12.03 -4.16 -0.84
C MET A 36 -12.53 -5.58 -0.63
N THR A 37 -13.53 -5.94 -1.43
CA THR A 37 -14.03 -7.31 -1.54
C THR A 37 -13.54 -7.88 -2.86
N PRO A 38 -12.63 -8.88 -2.87
CA PRO A 38 -12.16 -9.47 -4.12
C PRO A 38 -13.29 -10.22 -4.84
N ILE A 39 -13.35 -10.11 -6.17
CA ILE A 39 -14.29 -10.90 -7.00
C ILE A 39 -13.82 -12.36 -7.12
N SER A 40 -12.50 -12.60 -7.03
CA SER A 40 -11.87 -13.92 -7.03
C SER A 40 -10.72 -14.00 -6.01
N ASN A 41 -10.43 -15.19 -5.50
CA ASN A 41 -9.36 -15.44 -4.53
C ASN A 41 -7.93 -15.29 -5.12
N SER A 42 -7.79 -14.99 -6.41
CA SER A 42 -6.51 -15.07 -7.14
C SER A 42 -5.69 -13.77 -7.16
N ASP A 43 -6.34 -12.61 -7.05
CA ASP A 43 -5.70 -11.32 -7.36
C ASP A 43 -5.58 -10.39 -6.13
N VAL A 44 -5.78 -10.96 -4.94
CA VAL A 44 -5.57 -10.23 -3.70
C VAL A 44 -4.09 -9.91 -3.54
N GLY A 45 -3.75 -8.63 -3.62
CA GLY A 45 -2.68 -8.10 -2.79
C GLY A 45 -1.33 -7.94 -3.48
N SER A 46 -1.29 -7.17 -4.57
CA SER A 46 -0.13 -6.30 -4.77
C SER A 46 -0.55 -4.87 -4.42
N VAL A 47 0.09 -4.33 -3.39
CA VAL A 47 0.02 -2.96 -2.92
C VAL A 47 1.45 -2.44 -2.79
N GLU A 48 1.85 -1.66 -3.79
CA GLU A 48 3.14 -1.00 -3.85
C GLU A 48 3.00 0.45 -3.38
N ALA A 49 3.95 0.94 -2.60
CA ALA A 49 4.06 2.36 -2.27
C ALA A 49 5.48 2.87 -2.46
N SER A 50 5.59 4.09 -2.98
CA SER A 50 6.86 4.76 -3.22
C SER A 50 6.82 6.23 -2.80
N SER A 51 7.94 6.68 -2.22
CA SER A 51 8.29 8.07 -1.94
C SER A 51 9.01 8.66 -3.15
N LEU A 52 8.60 9.86 -3.58
CA LEU A 52 9.21 10.54 -4.72
C LEU A 52 10.65 10.99 -4.43
N PHE A 53 10.89 11.58 -3.25
CA PHE A 53 12.22 12.08 -2.87
C PHE A 53 13.02 11.11 -2.01
N LEU A 54 12.54 9.89 -1.81
CA LEU A 54 13.17 8.83 -1.02
C LEU A 54 13.45 9.17 0.46
N VAL A 55 12.79 10.20 0.99
CA VAL A 55 12.96 10.69 2.37
C VAL A 55 11.87 10.22 3.32
N SER A 56 10.74 9.74 2.78
CA SER A 56 9.68 9.15 3.61
C SER A 56 9.99 7.68 3.95
N ARG A 57 9.40 7.21 5.05
CA ARG A 57 9.55 5.83 5.53
C ARG A 57 8.19 5.16 5.45
N LEU A 58 8.08 4.09 4.66
CA LEU A 58 6.82 3.44 4.34
C LEU A 58 6.84 1.98 4.79
N ASN A 59 5.71 1.54 5.33
CA ASN A 59 5.42 0.16 5.69
C ASN A 59 4.08 -0.26 5.10
N CYS A 60 3.96 -1.54 4.80
CA CYS A 60 2.82 -2.11 4.14
C CYS A 60 2.27 -3.32 4.91
N SER A 61 0.95 -3.49 4.88
CA SER A 61 0.24 -4.66 5.43
C SER A 61 -1.07 -4.87 4.70
N ILE A 62 -1.35 -6.11 4.33
CA ILE A 62 -2.64 -6.59 3.84
C ILE A 62 -3.22 -7.54 4.88
N THR A 63 -4.45 -7.26 5.28
CA THR A 63 -5.18 -8.06 6.25
C THR A 63 -6.50 -8.49 5.62
N ALA A 64 -6.79 -9.79 5.67
CA ALA A 64 -8.07 -10.34 5.28
C ALA A 64 -9.16 -10.01 6.32
N SER A 65 -10.42 -10.15 5.94
CA SER A 65 -11.57 -9.80 6.80
C SER A 65 -11.67 -10.68 8.05
N ASP A 66 -11.06 -11.86 8.05
CA ASP A 66 -10.94 -12.76 9.20
C ASP A 66 -9.81 -12.36 10.18
N GLY A 67 -9.07 -11.29 9.88
CA GLY A 67 -7.94 -10.81 10.67
C GLY A 67 -6.59 -11.43 10.30
N THR A 68 -6.56 -12.34 9.32
CA THR A 68 -5.30 -12.96 8.87
C THR A 68 -4.45 -11.95 8.10
N VAL A 69 -3.17 -11.79 8.46
CA VAL A 69 -2.23 -11.00 7.66
C VAL A 69 -1.78 -11.84 6.48
N LEU A 70 -2.17 -11.44 5.27
CA LEU A 70 -1.81 -12.13 4.03
C LEU A 70 -0.39 -11.79 3.59
N SER A 71 -0.01 -10.52 3.70
CA SER A 71 1.32 -10.04 3.37
C SER A 71 1.63 -8.77 4.16
N SER A 72 2.88 -8.62 4.59
CA SER A 72 3.32 -7.42 5.29
C SER A 72 4.80 -7.17 5.05
N ASN A 73 5.16 -5.90 4.96
CA ASN A 73 6.53 -5.46 4.76
C ASN A 73 6.78 -4.20 5.60
N ALA A 74 7.55 -4.36 6.67
CA ALA A 74 7.83 -3.33 7.67
C ALA A 74 9.31 -2.90 7.65
N ASN A 75 9.90 -2.78 6.46
CA ASN A 75 11.32 -2.46 6.30
C ASN A 75 11.67 -0.97 6.49
N ASN A 76 10.70 -0.10 6.75
CA ASN A 76 10.90 1.35 6.88
C ASN A 76 11.71 1.94 5.70
N SER A 77 11.39 1.53 4.48
CA SER A 77 12.06 1.99 3.27
C SER A 77 11.29 3.13 2.59
N ALA A 78 11.96 3.85 1.70
CA ALA A 78 11.33 4.80 0.79
C ALA A 78 10.36 4.15 -0.20
N GLN A 79 10.53 2.84 -0.40
CA GLN A 79 9.68 2.02 -1.26
C GLN A 79 9.36 0.72 -0.54
N THR A 80 8.10 0.32 -0.56
CA THR A 80 7.63 -0.91 0.07
C THR A 80 6.56 -1.55 -0.80
N ALA A 81 6.48 -2.87 -0.73
CA ALA A 81 5.47 -3.65 -1.43
C ALA A 81 4.98 -4.77 -0.52
N CYS A 82 3.66 -4.88 -0.51
CA CYS A 82 2.91 -6.11 -0.40
C CYS A 82 2.02 -6.08 -1.65
#